data_AF-A0AAW9BR40-F1
#
_entry.id   AF-A0AAW9BR40-F1
#
_cell.length_a   1.000
_cell.length_b   1.000
_cell.length_c   1.000
_cell.angle_alpha   90.00
_cell.angle_beta   90.00
_cell.angle_gamma   90.00
#
_symmetry.space_group_name_H-M   'P 1'
#
loop_
_entity.id
_entity.type
_entity.pdbx_description
1 polymer ?
#
loop_
_entity_poly.entity_id
_entity_poly.type
_entity_poly.pdbx_seq_one_letter_code
_entity_poly.pdbx_strand_id
1 'polypeptide(L)'
;MQTKNKQGVLLVNLGTPDEPTAPAVKRFLSQFLHDHRVVDMTRWLWCPILHGVILPIRSPKVAKLYESVWMEEGSPLMVYSKRQAKKLAQHLDMPVELGMTYGNPSLQSGFEALIAQGVEEVIVLPLYPQYSGTTTAAVSDGITKAFKQLPVMPAFSFIRDYHDHPMYIEALAHSVRKYWEEYGKGDYLLCSYHGIPKRYADNGDIYPQHCEATTRLLGEALGLSSDQIGMSYQSRFG
;
A
#
# COMPACT_ATOMS: atom_id res chain seq x y z
N MET A 1 -35.50 15.87 2.55
CA MET A 1 -34.23 16.32 3.15
C MET A 1 -33.26 15.15 3.06
N GLN A 2 -32.22 15.24 2.24
CA GLN A 2 -31.11 14.27 2.32
C GLN A 2 -30.34 14.62 3.59
N THR A 3 -30.48 13.81 4.64
CA THR A 3 -29.53 13.80 5.73
C THR A 3 -28.17 13.47 5.13
N LYS A 4 -27.21 14.39 5.24
CA LYS A 4 -25.85 14.18 4.76
C LYS A 4 -25.24 13.11 5.69
N ASN A 5 -25.15 11.87 5.23
CA ASN A 5 -24.56 10.77 6.00
C ASN A 5 -23.16 11.18 6.46
N LYS A 6 -22.79 10.80 7.69
CA LYS A 6 -21.48 11.15 8.23
C LYS A 6 -20.41 10.31 7.52
N GLN A 7 -19.57 10.96 6.72
CA GLN A 7 -18.52 10.32 5.93
C GLN A 7 -17.20 10.22 6.72
N GLY A 8 -16.41 9.18 6.42
CA GLY A 8 -15.04 9.01 6.92
C GLY A 8 -14.14 8.36 5.87
N VAL A 9 -12.83 8.46 6.05
CA VAL A 9 -11.83 7.86 5.14
C VAL A 9 -11.08 6.74 5.86
N LEU A 10 -11.00 5.58 5.22
CA LEU A 10 -10.09 4.52 5.63
C LEU A 10 -8.89 4.51 4.66
N LEU A 11 -7.73 4.99 5.13
CA LEU A 11 -6.49 4.87 4.39
C LEU A 11 -5.94 3.46 4.58
N VAL A 12 -5.68 2.78 3.46
CA VAL A 12 -5.24 1.38 3.49
C VAL A 12 -3.83 1.23 2.96
N ASN A 13 -2.98 0.49 3.68
CA ASN A 13 -1.64 0.15 3.20
C ASN A 13 -1.31 -1.33 3.50
N LEU A 14 -0.14 -1.80 3.08
CA LEU A 14 0.25 -3.21 3.18
C LEU A 14 0.36 -3.63 4.65
N GLY A 15 0.87 -2.70 5.45
CA GLY A 15 1.26 -2.93 6.82
C GLY A 15 2.74 -3.25 6.96
N THR A 16 3.10 -3.51 8.21
CA THR A 16 4.48 -3.57 8.69
C THR A 16 4.47 -4.38 9.99
N PRO A 17 5.58 -5.03 10.37
CA PRO A 17 5.70 -5.57 11.72
C PRO A 17 5.53 -4.47 12.78
N ASP A 18 4.98 -4.85 13.94
CA ASP A 18 4.80 -3.95 15.09
C ASP A 18 6.14 -3.52 15.71
N GLU A 19 7.15 -4.37 15.57
CA GLU A 19 8.50 -4.20 16.15
C GLU A 19 9.57 -4.74 15.19
N PRO A 20 10.82 -4.26 15.26
CA PRO A 20 11.92 -4.74 14.42
C PRO A 20 12.51 -6.07 14.95
N THR A 21 11.68 -6.93 15.55
CA THR A 21 12.11 -8.20 16.16
C THR A 21 11.76 -9.37 15.24
N ALA A 22 12.58 -10.43 15.27
CA ALA A 22 12.33 -11.61 14.45
C ALA A 22 10.93 -12.24 14.67
N PRO A 23 10.38 -12.31 15.90
CA PRO A 23 9.00 -12.78 16.12
C PRO A 23 7.95 -11.88 15.48
N ALA A 24 8.06 -10.55 15.60
CA ALA A 24 7.10 -9.61 15.01
C ALA A 24 7.14 -9.65 13.47
N VAL A 25 8.34 -9.65 12.90
CA VAL A 25 8.56 -9.85 11.45
C VAL A 25 7.99 -11.18 10.99
N LYS A 26 8.21 -12.27 11.75
CA LYS A 26 7.65 -13.59 11.42
C LYS A 26 6.12 -13.57 11.38
N ARG A 27 5.45 -12.92 12.35
CA ARG A 27 3.98 -12.80 12.36
C ARG A 27 3.48 -12.04 11.12
N PHE A 28 4.09 -10.89 10.84
CA PHE A 28 3.76 -10.08 9.66
C PHE A 28 3.97 -10.84 8.36
N LEU A 29 5.17 -11.39 8.14
CA LEU A 29 5.50 -12.16 6.93
C LEU A 29 4.62 -13.40 6.78
N SER A 30 4.23 -14.03 7.90
CA SER A 30 3.32 -15.16 7.88
C SER A 30 1.95 -14.76 7.34
N GLN A 31 1.39 -13.62 7.74
CA GLN A 31 0.11 -13.15 7.21
C GLN A 31 0.24 -12.78 5.74
N PHE A 32 1.25 -11.98 5.40
CA PHE A 32 1.48 -11.49 4.04
C PHE A 32 1.69 -12.62 3.03
N LEU A 33 2.63 -13.54 3.31
CA LEU A 33 2.97 -14.61 2.38
C LEU A 33 1.96 -15.77 2.39
N HIS A 34 1.09 -15.86 3.40
CA HIS A 34 -0.01 -16.83 3.39
C HIS A 34 -1.16 -16.39 2.49
N ASP A 35 -1.23 -15.12 2.09
CA ASP A 35 -2.24 -14.65 1.16
C ASP A 35 -2.08 -15.28 -0.22
N HIS A 36 -3.18 -15.79 -0.78
CA HIS A 36 -3.21 -16.40 -2.10
C HIS A 36 -3.07 -15.35 -3.23
N ARG A 37 -3.45 -14.10 -2.95
CA ARG A 37 -3.20 -12.97 -3.86
C ARG A 37 -1.71 -12.69 -4.03
N VAL A 38 -0.92 -12.94 -2.99
CA VAL A 38 0.53 -12.68 -2.99
C VAL A 38 1.28 -13.89 -3.54
N VAL A 39 0.94 -15.08 -3.03
CA VAL A 39 1.52 -16.35 -3.50
C VAL A 39 0.40 -17.27 -3.98
N ASP A 40 0.30 -17.47 -5.28
CA ASP A 40 -0.72 -18.29 -5.95
C ASP A 40 -0.53 -19.83 -5.85
N MET A 41 0.42 -20.31 -5.03
CA MET A 41 0.68 -21.74 -4.89
C MET A 41 -0.38 -22.47 -4.04
N THR A 42 -0.58 -23.76 -4.27
CA THR A 42 -1.49 -24.57 -3.46
C THR A 42 -1.06 -24.60 -1.99
N ARG A 43 -1.98 -24.31 -1.05
CA ARG A 43 -1.67 -24.10 0.37
C ARG A 43 -1.01 -25.30 1.05
N TRP A 44 -1.39 -26.53 0.69
CA TRP A 44 -0.78 -27.73 1.29
C TRP A 44 0.70 -27.91 0.91
N LEU A 45 1.13 -27.35 -0.23
CA LEU A 45 2.55 -27.29 -0.62
C LEU A 45 3.24 -26.06 -0.02
N TRP A 46 2.58 -24.91 -0.10
CA TRP A 46 3.17 -23.64 0.29
C TRP A 46 3.33 -23.48 1.80
N CYS A 47 2.33 -23.87 2.60
CA CYS A 47 2.36 -23.65 4.04
C CYS A 47 3.52 -24.39 4.73
N PRO A 48 3.83 -25.66 4.42
CA PRO A 48 5.04 -26.31 4.94
C PRO A 48 6.34 -25.57 4.59
N ILE A 49 6.47 -25.08 3.35
CA ILE A 49 7.64 -24.32 2.92
C ILE A 49 7.71 -22.97 3.65
N LEU A 50 6.58 -22.27 3.72
CA LEU A 50 6.48 -20.96 4.37
C LEU A 50 6.87 -21.06 5.85
N HIS A 51 6.20 -21.94 6.60
CA HIS A 51 6.38 -22.02 8.04
C HIS A 51 7.62 -22.82 8.47
N GLY A 52 8.04 -23.80 7.66
CA GLY A 52 9.19 -24.67 7.96
C GLY A 52 10.53 -24.15 7.48
N VAL A 53 10.57 -23.38 6.38
CA VAL A 53 11.85 -22.95 5.75
C VAL A 53 11.93 -21.44 5.64
N ILE A 54 10.95 -20.80 5.00
CA ILE A 54 11.04 -19.36 4.67
C ILE A 54 11.02 -18.51 5.93
N LEU A 55 10.02 -18.66 6.79
CA LEU A 55 9.88 -17.83 7.99
C LEU A 55 11.06 -18.00 8.96
N PRO A 56 11.54 -19.21 9.30
CA PRO A 56 12.70 -19.37 10.19
C PRO A 56 13.99 -18.75 9.65
N ILE A 57 14.25 -18.86 8.34
CA ILE A 57 15.50 -18.37 7.74
C ILE A 57 15.43 -16.87 7.44
N ARG A 58 14.29 -16.38 6.96
CA ARG A 58 14.13 -15.01 6.45
C ARG A 58 13.83 -14.01 7.54
N SER A 59 13.02 -14.37 8.55
CA SER A 59 12.56 -13.41 9.56
C SER A 59 13.71 -12.75 10.34
N PRO A 60 14.76 -13.46 10.80
CA PRO A 60 15.89 -12.82 11.48
C PRO A 60 16.67 -11.87 10.59
N LYS A 61 16.84 -12.20 9.30
CA LYS A 61 17.55 -11.35 8.33
C LYS A 61 16.75 -10.07 8.06
N VAL A 62 15.45 -10.19 7.88
CA VAL A 62 14.54 -9.07 7.62
C VAL A 62 14.37 -8.18 8.85
N ALA A 63 14.39 -8.76 10.06
CA ALA A 63 14.37 -7.99 11.31
C ALA A 63 15.54 -7.00 11.40
N LYS A 64 16.76 -7.41 11.05
CA LYS A 64 17.92 -6.50 11.00
C LYS A 64 17.75 -5.35 10.01
N LEU A 65 17.10 -5.60 8.86
CA LEU A 65 16.80 -4.56 7.88
C LEU A 65 15.75 -3.58 8.42
N TYR A 66 14.70 -4.08 9.09
CA TYR A 66 13.74 -3.21 9.77
C TYR A 66 14.40 -2.38 10.88
N GLU A 67 15.28 -3.00 11.67
CA GLU A 67 16.03 -2.33 12.74
C GLU A 67 16.88 -1.19 12.19
N SER A 68 17.58 -1.38 11.06
CA SER A 68 18.43 -0.35 10.46
C SER A 68 17.70 0.91 9.97
N VAL A 69 16.38 0.83 9.78
CA VAL A 69 15.55 1.95 9.31
C VAL A 69 14.45 2.31 10.30
N TRP A 70 14.48 1.73 11.51
CA TRP A 70 13.44 1.93 12.51
C TRP A 70 13.48 3.38 13.02
N MET A 71 12.32 4.02 13.09
CA MET A 71 12.20 5.36 13.68
C MET A 71 11.82 5.24 15.15
N GLU A 72 12.01 6.33 15.90
CA GLU A 72 11.62 6.39 17.31
C GLU A 72 10.13 6.03 17.50
N GLU A 73 9.26 6.48 16.61
CA GLU A 73 7.81 6.23 16.72
C GLU A 73 7.34 4.90 16.07
N GLY A 74 8.26 4.10 15.48
CA GLY A 74 7.94 2.81 14.84
C GLY A 74 8.54 2.66 13.44
N SER A 75 7.98 1.74 12.65
CA SER A 75 8.44 1.58 11.27
C SER A 75 8.11 2.82 10.42
N PRO A 76 8.97 3.21 9.46
CA PRO A 76 8.71 4.37 8.61
C PRO A 76 7.33 4.35 7.94
N LEU A 77 6.89 3.17 7.47
CA LEU A 77 5.56 3.01 6.86
C LEU A 77 4.45 3.44 7.83
N MET A 78 4.49 2.97 9.07
CA MET A 78 3.48 3.32 10.08
C MET A 78 3.57 4.79 10.47
N VAL A 79 4.79 5.30 10.67
CA VAL A 79 5.01 6.70 11.07
C VAL A 79 4.47 7.66 10.02
N TYR A 80 4.82 7.45 8.74
CA TYR A 80 4.31 8.29 7.66
C TYR A 80 2.81 8.10 7.44
N SER A 81 2.28 6.88 7.56
CA SER A 81 0.82 6.65 7.45
C SER A 81 0.04 7.41 8.52
N LYS A 82 0.49 7.40 9.78
CA LYS A 82 -0.14 8.15 10.88
C LYS A 82 -0.08 9.67 10.63
N ARG A 83 1.06 10.17 10.16
CA ARG A 83 1.23 11.60 9.81
C ARG A 83 0.33 11.99 8.64
N GLN A 84 0.20 11.14 7.62
CA GLN A 84 -0.69 11.34 6.47
C GLN A 84 -2.16 11.35 6.91
N ALA A 85 -2.60 10.36 7.70
CA ALA A 85 -3.97 10.30 8.23
C ALA A 85 -4.32 11.54 9.03
N LYS A 86 -3.43 11.97 9.94
CA LYS A 86 -3.63 13.19 10.75
C LYS A 86 -3.79 14.44 9.88
N LYS A 87 -2.89 14.62 8.90
CA LYS A 87 -2.96 15.79 7.99
C LYS A 87 -4.21 15.76 7.12
N LEU A 88 -4.60 14.58 6.64
CA LEU A 88 -5.80 14.43 5.82
C LEU A 88 -7.07 14.70 6.62
N ALA A 89 -7.18 14.18 7.84
CA ALA A 89 -8.31 14.45 8.74
C ALA A 89 -8.49 15.95 8.99
N GLN A 90 -7.39 16.66 9.24
CA GLN A 90 -7.41 18.11 9.41
C GLN A 90 -7.82 18.86 8.15
N HIS A 91 -7.38 18.39 6.97
CA HIS A 91 -7.69 19.04 5.71
C HIS A 91 -9.15 18.85 5.27
N LEU A 92 -9.71 17.67 5.53
CA LEU A 92 -11.07 17.31 5.11
C LEU A 92 -12.14 17.60 6.17
N ASP A 93 -11.74 17.91 7.42
CA ASP A 93 -12.63 18.01 8.57
C ASP A 93 -13.53 16.77 8.72
N MET A 94 -12.93 15.59 8.55
CA MET A 94 -13.62 14.29 8.63
C MET A 94 -12.77 13.22 9.33
N PRO A 95 -13.39 12.21 9.96
CA PRO A 95 -12.67 11.07 10.52
C PRO A 95 -11.81 10.36 9.47
N VAL A 96 -10.54 10.13 9.79
CA VAL A 96 -9.62 9.35 8.94
C VAL A 96 -8.92 8.32 9.81
N GLU A 97 -9.09 7.05 9.45
CA GLU A 97 -8.46 5.92 10.14
C GLU A 97 -7.51 5.16 9.22
N LEU A 98 -6.63 4.37 9.82
CA LEU A 98 -5.73 3.47 9.11
C LEU A 98 -6.24 2.04 9.17
N GLY A 99 -6.05 1.29 8.07
CA GLY A 99 -6.22 -0.15 8.04
C GLY A 99 -5.09 -0.81 7.24
N MET A 100 -4.47 -1.83 7.80
CA MET A 100 -3.41 -2.58 7.13
C MET A 100 -3.98 -3.87 6.56
N THR A 101 -3.58 -4.20 5.32
CA THR A 101 -3.90 -5.52 4.73
C THR A 101 -3.34 -6.65 5.60
N TYR A 102 -2.12 -6.45 6.13
CA TYR A 102 -1.45 -7.40 7.01
C TYR A 102 -0.89 -6.68 8.24
N GLY A 103 -1.11 -7.22 9.44
CA GLY A 103 -0.68 -6.61 10.70
C GLY A 103 -1.67 -5.60 11.26
N ASN A 104 -1.16 -4.63 12.04
CA ASN A 104 -1.95 -3.70 12.84
C ASN A 104 -1.76 -2.24 12.40
N PRO A 105 -2.78 -1.37 12.53
CA PRO A 105 -4.18 -1.71 12.79
C PRO A 105 -4.75 -2.52 11.62
N SER A 106 -5.64 -3.48 11.88
CA SER A 106 -6.26 -4.28 10.82
C SER A 106 -7.37 -3.48 10.11
N LEU A 107 -7.75 -3.91 8.90
CA LEU A 107 -8.91 -3.36 8.21
C LEU A 107 -10.18 -3.38 9.07
N GLN A 108 -10.41 -4.47 9.82
CA GLN A 108 -11.54 -4.58 10.75
C GLN A 108 -11.50 -3.48 11.81
N SER A 109 -10.38 -3.33 12.51
CA SER A 109 -10.26 -2.29 13.55
C SER A 109 -10.40 -0.88 12.99
N GLY A 110 -9.97 -0.65 11.75
CA GLY A 110 -10.14 0.65 11.07
C GLY A 110 -11.62 0.97 10.80
N PHE A 111 -12.40 -0.02 10.32
CA PHE A 111 -13.84 0.16 10.17
C PHE A 111 -14.55 0.35 11.51
N GLU A 112 -14.21 -0.44 12.53
CA GLU A 112 -14.79 -0.31 13.87
C GLU A 112 -14.51 1.07 14.47
N ALA A 113 -13.29 1.61 14.29
CA ALA A 113 -12.93 2.94 14.75
C ALA A 113 -13.73 4.06 14.06
N LEU A 114 -13.98 3.96 12.76
CA LEU A 114 -14.84 4.90 12.04
C LEU A 114 -16.30 4.80 12.47
N ILE A 115 -16.84 3.58 12.59
CA ILE A 115 -18.21 3.33 13.04
C ILE A 115 -18.44 3.86 14.46
N ALA A 116 -17.47 3.66 15.36
CA ALA A 116 -17.52 4.20 16.72
C ALA A 116 -17.57 5.73 16.77
N GLN A 117 -17.07 6.40 15.72
CA GLN A 117 -17.18 7.85 15.55
C GLN A 117 -18.52 8.27 14.90
N GLY A 118 -19.42 7.32 14.61
CA GLY A 118 -20.72 7.56 13.97
C GLY A 118 -20.65 7.70 12.45
N VAL A 119 -19.56 7.25 11.81
CA VAL A 119 -19.44 7.24 10.34
C VAL A 119 -20.39 6.19 9.76
N GLU A 120 -21.17 6.59 8.77
CA GLU A 120 -22.16 5.75 8.07
C GLU A 120 -21.71 5.43 6.64
N GLU A 121 -20.81 6.24 6.07
CA GLU A 121 -20.24 6.05 4.73
C GLU A 121 -18.72 6.16 4.76
N VAL A 122 -18.02 5.11 4.31
CA VAL A 122 -16.56 5.02 4.35
C VAL A 122 -15.97 5.08 2.95
N ILE A 123 -15.10 6.06 2.72
CA ILE A 123 -14.25 6.11 1.53
C ILE A 123 -12.99 5.31 1.83
N VAL A 124 -12.82 4.17 1.16
CA VAL A 124 -11.63 3.36 1.29
C VAL A 124 -10.62 3.77 0.22
N LEU A 125 -9.46 4.25 0.67
CA LEU A 125 -8.37 4.69 -0.20
C LEU A 125 -7.11 3.86 0.08
N PRO A 126 -6.84 2.84 -0.75
CA PRO A 126 -5.53 2.19 -0.78
C PRO A 126 -4.43 3.19 -1.15
N LEU A 127 -3.33 3.19 -0.41
CA LEU A 127 -2.13 4.00 -0.67
C LEU A 127 -1.24 3.36 -1.75
N TYR A 128 -1.87 2.64 -2.69
CA TYR A 128 -1.28 2.13 -3.92
C TYR A 128 -1.95 2.84 -5.10
N PRO A 129 -1.28 3.77 -5.77
CA PRO A 129 -1.86 4.47 -6.91
C PRO A 129 -2.11 3.52 -8.09
N GLN A 130 -1.17 2.60 -8.34
CA GLN A 130 -1.25 1.56 -9.37
C GLN A 130 -1.96 0.32 -8.83
N TYR A 131 -2.98 -0.16 -9.56
CA TYR A 131 -3.69 -1.38 -9.22
C TYR A 131 -2.78 -2.60 -9.37
N SER A 132 -2.88 -3.54 -8.44
CA SER A 132 -2.37 -4.91 -8.61
C SER A 132 -3.29 -5.90 -7.91
N GLY A 133 -3.39 -7.10 -8.46
CA GLY A 133 -4.02 -8.24 -7.80
C GLY A 133 -3.36 -8.60 -6.48
N THR A 134 -2.06 -8.31 -6.33
CA THR A 134 -1.29 -8.60 -5.12
C THR A 134 -1.44 -7.56 -4.00
N THR A 135 -2.00 -6.38 -4.30
CA THR A 135 -2.17 -5.27 -3.34
C THR A 135 -3.62 -4.83 -3.24
N THR A 136 -4.14 -4.09 -4.22
CA THR A 136 -5.49 -3.53 -4.21
C THR A 136 -6.56 -4.62 -4.12
N ALA A 137 -6.42 -5.72 -4.87
CA ALA A 137 -7.39 -6.81 -4.75
C ALA A 137 -7.30 -7.55 -3.40
N ALA A 138 -6.10 -7.65 -2.81
CA ALA A 138 -5.92 -8.20 -1.46
C ALA A 138 -6.60 -7.31 -0.40
N VAL A 139 -6.59 -5.98 -0.59
CA VAL A 139 -7.39 -5.06 0.23
C VAL A 139 -8.88 -5.37 0.10
N SER A 140 -9.41 -5.53 -1.11
CA SER A 140 -10.82 -5.88 -1.33
C SER A 140 -11.22 -7.19 -0.64
N ASP A 141 -10.37 -8.23 -0.71
CA ASP A 141 -10.59 -9.48 0.00
C ASP A 141 -10.56 -9.28 1.52
N GLY A 142 -9.65 -8.44 2.02
CA GLY A 142 -9.53 -8.06 3.43
C GLY A 142 -10.75 -7.30 3.97
N ILE A 143 -11.29 -6.35 3.19
CA ILE A 143 -12.53 -5.63 3.51
C ILE A 143 -13.70 -6.61 3.60
N THR A 144 -13.81 -7.51 2.62
CA THR A 144 -14.87 -8.54 2.61
C THR A 144 -14.78 -9.44 3.85
N LYS A 145 -13.57 -9.79 4.29
CA LYS A 145 -13.35 -10.54 5.54
C LYS A 145 -13.73 -9.72 6.78
N ALA A 146 -13.38 -8.45 6.83
CA ALA A 146 -13.74 -7.55 7.92
C ALA A 146 -15.27 -7.42 8.06
N PHE A 147 -15.99 -7.22 6.95
CA PHE A 147 -17.45 -7.07 6.96
C PHE A 147 -18.19 -8.32 7.45
N LYS A 148 -17.61 -9.51 7.33
CA LYS A 148 -18.18 -10.73 7.95
C LYS A 148 -18.18 -10.69 9.48
N GLN A 149 -17.34 -9.86 10.09
CA GLN A 149 -17.23 -9.72 11.55
C GLN A 149 -18.04 -8.53 12.08
N LEU A 150 -18.43 -7.59 11.22
CA LEU A 150 -19.18 -6.40 11.63
C LEU A 150 -20.68 -6.71 11.71
N PRO A 151 -21.37 -6.35 12.81
CA PRO A 151 -22.83 -6.50 12.91
C PRO A 151 -23.60 -5.65 11.90
N VAL A 152 -23.07 -4.47 11.56
CA VAL A 152 -23.63 -3.53 10.59
C VAL A 152 -22.52 -3.06 9.67
N MET A 153 -22.73 -3.23 8.36
CA MET A 153 -21.81 -2.76 7.34
C MET A 153 -22.13 -1.30 7.00
N PRO A 154 -21.17 -0.36 7.05
CA PRO A 154 -21.38 0.99 6.57
C PRO A 154 -21.55 0.99 5.04
N ALA A 155 -22.17 2.04 4.49
CA ALA A 155 -22.00 2.32 3.07
C ALA A 155 -20.50 2.52 2.79
N PHE A 156 -20.00 2.12 1.62
CA PHE A 156 -18.59 2.36 1.32
C PHE A 156 -18.35 2.57 -0.18
N SER A 157 -17.33 3.37 -0.48
CA SER A 157 -16.79 3.56 -1.82
C SER A 157 -15.33 3.12 -1.83
N PHE A 158 -14.96 2.25 -2.77
CA PHE A 158 -13.59 1.74 -2.89
C PHE A 158 -12.87 2.43 -4.05
N ILE A 159 -11.84 3.21 -3.75
CA ILE A 159 -10.98 3.82 -4.77
C ILE A 159 -10.01 2.73 -5.27
N ARG A 160 -10.30 2.18 -6.44
CA ARG A 160 -9.55 1.06 -7.01
C ARG A 160 -8.12 1.45 -7.38
N ASP A 161 -7.95 2.59 -8.01
CA ASP A 161 -6.68 3.13 -8.47
C ASP A 161 -6.80 4.62 -8.80
N TYR A 162 -5.67 5.31 -8.85
CA TYR A 162 -5.59 6.75 -9.14
C TYR A 162 -4.20 7.12 -9.73
N HIS A 163 -3.56 6.14 -10.37
CA HIS A 163 -2.21 6.25 -10.92
C HIS A 163 -2.05 7.37 -11.97
N ASP A 164 -3.13 7.71 -12.68
CA ASP A 164 -3.19 8.74 -13.71
C ASP A 164 -3.89 10.02 -13.24
N HIS A 165 -4.27 10.11 -11.96
CA HIS A 165 -4.96 11.28 -11.43
C HIS A 165 -4.05 12.52 -11.51
N PRO A 166 -4.48 13.64 -12.11
CA PRO A 166 -3.61 14.80 -12.34
C PRO A 166 -2.92 15.33 -11.08
N MET A 167 -3.61 15.37 -9.94
CA MET A 167 -3.02 15.82 -8.68
C MET A 167 -1.99 14.82 -8.10
N TYR A 168 -2.11 13.52 -8.38
CA TYR A 168 -1.12 12.53 -7.96
C TYR A 168 0.16 12.69 -8.80
N ILE A 169 0.01 12.82 -10.12
CA ILE A 169 1.12 13.10 -11.03
C ILE A 169 1.84 14.40 -10.66
N GLU A 170 1.08 15.47 -10.37
CA GLU A 170 1.69 16.74 -9.97
C GLU A 170 2.39 16.64 -8.61
N ALA A 171 1.88 15.85 -7.65
CA ALA A 171 2.57 15.60 -6.39
C ALA A 171 3.92 14.88 -6.59
N LEU A 172 3.97 13.91 -7.53
CA LEU A 172 5.23 13.26 -7.92
C LEU A 172 6.18 14.25 -8.59
N ALA A 173 5.68 15.02 -9.57
CA ALA A 173 6.47 16.00 -10.29
C ALA A 173 7.04 17.06 -9.33
N HIS A 174 6.24 17.55 -8.38
CA HIS A 174 6.69 18.46 -7.33
C HIS A 174 7.82 17.87 -6.49
N SER A 175 7.73 16.60 -6.11
CA SER A 175 8.81 15.91 -5.37
C SER A 175 10.11 15.86 -6.17
N VAL A 176 10.03 15.61 -7.49
CA VAL A 176 11.21 15.57 -8.37
C VAL A 176 11.80 16.97 -8.56
N ARG A 177 10.97 17.99 -8.85
CA ARG A 177 11.43 19.38 -9.01
C ARG A 177 12.11 19.88 -7.74
N LYS A 178 11.55 19.60 -6.57
CA LYS A 178 12.16 19.94 -5.28
C LYS A 178 13.56 19.31 -5.11
N TYR A 179 13.73 18.04 -5.51
CA TYR A 179 15.04 17.40 -5.48
C TYR A 179 16.02 18.09 -6.45
N TRP A 180 15.58 18.43 -7.67
CA TRP A 180 16.42 19.15 -8.63
C TRP A 180 16.79 20.56 -8.19
N GLU A 181 15.93 21.26 -7.47
CA GLU A 181 16.24 22.57 -6.88
C GLU A 181 17.38 22.48 -5.87
N GLU A 182 17.43 21.40 -5.09
CA GLU A 182 18.44 21.20 -4.04
C GLU A 182 19.76 20.59 -4.56
N TYR A 183 19.68 19.63 -5.48
CA TYR A 183 20.82 18.81 -5.91
C TYR A 183 21.20 18.98 -7.38
N GLY A 184 20.42 19.74 -8.14
CA GLY A 184 20.55 19.87 -9.60
C GLY A 184 19.77 18.79 -10.37
N LYS A 185 19.47 19.09 -11.64
CA LYS A 185 18.84 18.14 -12.57
C LYS A 185 19.88 17.17 -13.11
N GLY A 186 19.63 15.86 -12.98
CA GLY A 186 20.45 14.81 -13.59
C GLY A 186 20.09 14.54 -15.06
N ASP A 187 20.91 13.73 -15.73
CA ASP A 187 20.74 13.40 -17.15
C ASP A 187 19.54 12.48 -17.44
N TYR A 188 19.19 11.63 -16.47
CA TYR A 188 18.15 10.61 -16.63
C TYR A 188 17.37 10.38 -15.34
N LEU A 189 16.05 10.28 -15.43
CA LEU A 189 15.14 9.94 -14.33
C LEU A 189 14.68 8.48 -14.45
N LEU A 190 15.05 7.64 -13.49
CA LEU A 190 14.60 6.25 -13.43
C LEU A 190 13.51 6.05 -12.37
N CYS A 191 12.28 5.77 -12.80
CA CYS A 191 11.18 5.39 -11.93
C CYS A 191 11.32 3.90 -11.52
N SER A 192 11.55 3.63 -10.24
CA SER A 192 11.70 2.27 -9.73
C SER A 192 10.43 1.78 -9.03
N TYR A 193 9.76 0.78 -9.61
CA TYR A 193 8.54 0.16 -9.09
C TYR A 193 8.83 -1.19 -8.45
N HIS A 194 7.98 -1.67 -7.54
CA HIS A 194 8.14 -3.02 -7.00
C HIS A 194 7.73 -4.05 -8.06
N GLY A 195 8.55 -5.07 -8.32
CA GLY A 195 8.24 -6.10 -9.31
C GLY A 195 7.12 -7.02 -8.85
N ILE A 196 6.33 -7.51 -9.81
CA ILE A 196 5.42 -8.64 -9.62
C ILE A 196 5.92 -9.86 -10.42
N PRO A 197 5.58 -11.11 -10.02
CA PRO A 197 5.87 -12.28 -10.83
C PRO A 197 5.35 -12.10 -12.26
N LYS A 198 6.18 -12.40 -13.26
CA LYS A 198 5.83 -12.22 -14.68
C LYS A 198 4.51 -12.91 -15.06
N ARG A 199 4.25 -14.10 -14.51
CA ARG A 199 2.97 -14.81 -14.71
C ARG A 199 1.73 -14.02 -14.29
N TYR A 200 1.82 -13.12 -13.29
CA TYR A 200 0.67 -12.31 -12.88
C TYR A 200 0.35 -11.27 -13.96
N ALA A 201 1.38 -10.59 -14.49
CA ALA A 201 1.23 -9.71 -15.64
C ALA A 201 0.70 -10.47 -16.87
N ASP A 202 1.27 -11.65 -17.17
CA ASP A 202 0.84 -12.47 -18.32
C ASP A 202 -0.61 -12.98 -18.17
N ASN A 203 -1.10 -13.12 -16.94
CA ASN A 203 -2.48 -13.53 -16.62
C ASN A 203 -3.45 -12.34 -16.47
N GLY A 204 -3.06 -11.14 -16.90
CA GLY A 204 -3.95 -9.98 -17.00
C GLY A 204 -3.91 -9.01 -15.83
N ASP A 205 -2.91 -9.10 -14.93
CA ASP A 205 -2.68 -8.03 -13.96
C ASP A 205 -2.24 -6.75 -14.69
N ILE A 206 -2.97 -5.65 -14.47
CA ILE A 206 -2.78 -4.37 -15.15
C ILE A 206 -1.71 -3.47 -14.51
N TYR A 207 -1.04 -3.94 -13.46
CA TYR A 207 0.01 -3.20 -12.76
C TYR A 207 1.11 -2.66 -13.69
N PRO A 208 1.67 -3.44 -14.65
CA PRO A 208 2.70 -2.93 -15.53
C PRO A 208 2.24 -1.73 -16.38
N GLN A 209 1.01 -1.80 -16.91
CA GLN A 209 0.43 -0.72 -17.70
C GLN A 209 0.20 0.54 -16.86
N HIS A 210 -0.21 0.39 -15.60
CA HIS A 210 -0.34 1.52 -14.68
C HIS A 210 1.01 2.15 -14.34
N CYS A 211 2.07 1.35 -14.18
CA CYS A 211 3.44 1.85 -13.99
C CYS A 211 3.94 2.62 -15.22
N GLU A 212 3.72 2.08 -16.42
CA GLU A 212 4.07 2.72 -17.70
C GLU A 212 3.33 4.05 -17.86
N ALA A 213 2.02 4.07 -17.59
CA ALA A 213 1.20 5.28 -17.65
C ALA A 213 1.67 6.34 -16.63
N THR A 214 1.95 5.93 -15.38
CA THR A 214 2.49 6.85 -14.35
C THR A 214 3.81 7.47 -14.80
N THR A 215 4.73 6.65 -15.33
CA THR A 215 6.05 7.09 -15.80
C THR A 215 5.91 8.09 -16.95
N ARG A 216 5.07 7.77 -17.94
CA ARG A 216 4.81 8.65 -19.07
C ARG A 216 4.23 9.99 -18.63
N LEU A 217 3.17 9.98 -17.81
CA LEU A 217 2.51 11.20 -17.32
C LEU A 217 3.43 12.05 -16.45
N LEU A 218 4.30 11.42 -15.64
CA LEU A 218 5.33 12.12 -14.89
C LEU A 218 6.37 12.78 -15.82
N GLY A 219 6.80 12.08 -16.87
CA GLY A 219 7.68 12.62 -17.90
C GLY A 219 7.08 13.86 -18.57
N GLU A 220 5.81 13.78 -18.97
CA GLU A 220 5.03 14.90 -19.53
C GLU A 220 4.96 16.09 -18.56
N ALA A 221 4.62 15.84 -17.29
CA ALA A 221 4.54 16.88 -16.27
C ALA A 221 5.89 17.56 -15.97
N LEU A 222 7.00 16.86 -16.17
CA LEU A 222 8.36 17.38 -15.97
C LEU A 222 9.00 17.96 -17.25
N GLY A 223 8.32 17.85 -18.41
CA GLY A 223 8.87 18.24 -19.70
C GLY A 223 10.09 17.41 -20.11
N LEU A 224 10.11 16.13 -19.75
CA LEU A 224 11.17 15.19 -20.12
C LEU A 224 10.81 14.45 -21.41
N SER A 225 11.79 14.25 -22.28
CA SER A 225 11.66 13.38 -23.45
C SER A 225 11.82 11.89 -23.06
N SER A 226 11.44 10.98 -23.96
CA SER A 226 11.48 9.53 -23.71
C SER A 226 12.88 8.95 -23.48
N ASP A 227 13.92 9.68 -23.87
CA ASP A 227 15.33 9.35 -23.63
C ASP A 227 15.87 9.90 -22.29
N GLN A 228 15.08 10.72 -21.58
CA GLN A 228 15.46 11.32 -20.29
C GLN A 228 14.70 10.73 -19.10
N ILE A 229 13.73 9.86 -19.35
CA ILE A 229 12.96 9.16 -18.32
C ILE A 229 12.70 7.72 -18.73
N GLY A 230 12.69 6.82 -17.75
CA GLY A 230 12.20 5.47 -17.94
C GLY A 230 11.85 4.83 -16.62
N MET A 231 11.55 3.53 -16.68
CA MET A 231 11.18 2.78 -15.50
C MET A 231 11.86 1.42 -15.42
N SER A 232 11.98 0.92 -14.20
CA SER A 232 12.46 -0.44 -13.92
C SER A 232 11.69 -1.02 -12.73
N TYR A 233 11.86 -2.33 -12.53
CA TYR A 233 11.28 -3.06 -11.41
C TYR A 233 12.38 -3.53 -10.45
N GLN A 234 12.15 -3.36 -9.15
CA GLN A 234 13.06 -3.79 -8.09
C GLN A 234 12.47 -4.94 -7.26
N SER A 235 13.26 -5.45 -6.31
CA SER A 235 12.82 -6.40 -5.28
C SER A 235 12.30 -7.74 -5.82
N ARG A 236 13.02 -8.34 -6.79
CA ARG A 236 12.70 -9.68 -7.30
C ARG A 236 12.61 -10.69 -6.14
N PHE A 237 11.45 -11.34 -6.02
CA PHE A 237 11.22 -12.44 -5.10
C PHE A 237 11.26 -13.74 -5.89
N GLY A 238 12.31 -14.55 -5.68
CA GLY A 238 12.56 -15.78 -6.44
C GLY A 238 13.98 -15.83 -6.97
#